data_AF-A0A2C0ZI01-F1
#
_entry.id   AF-A0A2C0ZI01-F1
#
_cell.length_a   1.000
_cell.length_b   1.000
_cell.length_c   1.000
_cell.angle_alpha   90.00
_cell.angle_beta   90.00
_cell.angle_gamma   90.00
#
_symmetry.space_group_name_H-M   'P 1'
#
loop_
_entity.id
_entity.type
_entity.pdbx_description
1 polymer ?
#
loop_
_entity_poly.entity_id
_entity_poly.type
_entity_poly.pdbx_seq_one_letter_code
_entity_poly.pdbx_strand_id
1 'polypeptide(L)'
;MESLLKIFNQNKFIFTKETTKAIEFENIHSKEVIYLLPTVEITIALDPKIVEGNVELENKSHGYTHSTALSRFPKRKHTGKDLIHYGYSFKFQSKDELSSFLNNLN
;
A
#
# COMPACT_ATOMS: atom_id res chain seq x y z
N MET A 1 -3.11 -14.27 -7.57
CA MET A 1 -3.50 -12.88 -7.89
C MET A 1 -4.99 -12.64 -7.79
N GLU A 2 -5.84 -13.37 -8.53
CA GLU A 2 -7.28 -13.08 -8.65
C GLU A 2 -8.06 -12.98 -7.33
N SER A 3 -7.71 -13.79 -6.34
CA SER A 3 -8.34 -13.73 -5.02
C SER A 3 -8.01 -12.47 -4.22
N LEU A 4 -6.81 -11.88 -4.41
CA LEU A 4 -6.47 -10.61 -3.79
C LEU A 4 -7.20 -9.46 -4.48
N LEU A 5 -7.28 -9.46 -5.81
CA LEU A 5 -8.05 -8.46 -6.57
C LEU A 5 -9.52 -8.38 -6.08
N LYS A 6 -10.15 -9.54 -5.82
CA LYS A 6 -11.51 -9.60 -5.27
C LYS A 6 -11.61 -8.94 -3.89
N ILE A 7 -10.63 -9.14 -3.01
CA ILE A 7 -10.61 -8.54 -1.67
C ILE A 7 -10.51 -7.01 -1.76
N PHE A 8 -9.61 -6.48 -2.60
CA PHE A 8 -9.52 -5.03 -2.80
C PHE A 8 -10.84 -4.46 -3.33
N ASN A 9 -11.42 -5.08 -4.36
CA ASN A 9 -12.70 -4.63 -4.92
C ASN A 9 -13.85 -4.66 -3.90
N GLN A 10 -13.92 -5.69 -3.06
CA GLN A 10 -14.91 -5.79 -1.97
C GLN A 10 -14.75 -4.66 -0.96
N ASN A 11 -13.52 -4.24 -0.69
CA ASN A 11 -13.17 -3.15 0.22
C ASN A 11 -13.08 -1.78 -0.47
N LYS A 12 -13.76 -1.59 -1.62
CA LYS A 12 -13.88 -0.30 -2.32
C LYS A 12 -12.60 0.22 -2.98
N PHE A 13 -11.59 -0.63 -3.11
CA PHE A 13 -10.35 -0.35 -3.84
C PHE A 13 -10.41 -0.97 -5.23
N ILE A 14 -10.43 -0.14 -6.26
CA ILE A 14 -10.45 -0.58 -7.65
C ILE A 14 -9.03 -0.67 -8.21
N PHE A 15 -8.77 -1.72 -8.98
CA PHE A 15 -7.52 -1.85 -9.73
C PHE A 15 -7.34 -0.67 -10.70
N THR A 16 -6.16 -0.05 -10.71
CA THR A 16 -5.82 1.00 -11.67
C THR A 16 -4.71 0.55 -12.62
N LYS A 17 -3.62 0.00 -12.09
CA LYS A 17 -2.42 -0.32 -12.87
C LYS A 17 -1.63 -1.45 -12.25
N GLU A 18 -1.01 -2.27 -13.09
CA GLU A 18 -0.03 -3.28 -12.68
C GLU A 18 1.34 -2.99 -13.29
N THR A 19 2.37 -3.24 -12.50
CA THR A 19 3.78 -3.21 -12.93
C THR A 19 4.47 -4.45 -12.40
N THR A 20 5.69 -4.72 -12.86
CA THR A 20 6.51 -5.82 -12.33
C THR A 20 6.87 -5.66 -10.85
N LYS A 21 6.68 -4.48 -10.25
CA LYS A 21 7.06 -4.16 -8.86
C LYS A 21 5.89 -3.92 -7.92
N ALA A 22 4.67 -3.71 -8.43
CA ALA A 22 3.47 -3.49 -7.62
C ALA A 22 2.20 -3.49 -8.47
N ILE A 23 1.07 -3.78 -7.82
CA ILE A 23 -0.28 -3.50 -8.32
C ILE A 23 -0.85 -2.31 -7.56
N GLU A 24 -1.33 -1.31 -8.28
CA GLU A 24 -1.95 -0.10 -7.76
C GLU A 24 -3.47 -0.26 -7.69
N PHE A 25 -4.03 0.15 -6.56
CA PHE A 25 -5.47 0.28 -6.34
C PHE A 25 -5.81 1.67 -5.84
N GLU A 26 -6.98 2.17 -6.23
CA GLU A 26 -7.51 3.45 -5.76
C GLU A 26 -8.85 3.23 -5.04
N ASN A 27 -9.01 3.85 -3.87
CA ASN A 27 -10.29 3.88 -3.19
C ASN A 27 -11.30 4.71 -3.98
N ILE A 28 -12.49 4.16 -4.26
CA ILE A 28 -13.49 4.87 -5.07
C ILE A 28 -14.00 6.16 -4.41
N HIS A 29 -14.00 6.21 -3.06
CA HIS A 29 -14.53 7.31 -2.26
C HIS A 29 -13.43 8.30 -1.86
N SER A 30 -12.40 7.85 -1.13
CA SER A 30 -11.36 8.72 -0.60
C SER A 30 -10.32 9.14 -1.65
N LYS A 31 -10.25 8.46 -2.80
CA LYS A 31 -9.21 8.62 -3.83
C LYS A 31 -7.79 8.28 -3.35
N GLU A 32 -7.70 7.66 -2.17
CA GLU A 32 -6.44 7.16 -1.63
C GLU A 32 -5.93 5.97 -2.43
N VAL A 33 -4.62 5.84 -2.47
CA VAL A 33 -3.93 4.85 -3.29
C VAL A 33 -3.22 3.87 -2.40
N ILE A 34 -3.36 2.59 -2.71
CA ILE A 34 -2.66 1.50 -2.05
C ILE A 34 -1.94 0.67 -3.11
N TYR A 35 -0.72 0.25 -2.79
CA TYR A 35 0.05 -0.63 -3.66
C TYR A 35 0.21 -2.00 -3.02
N LEU A 36 -0.20 -3.06 -3.72
CA LEU A 36 0.15 -4.44 -3.37
C LEU A 36 1.52 -4.78 -3.94
N LEU A 37 2.44 -5.22 -3.08
CA LEU A 37 3.81 -5.56 -3.47
C LEU A 37 3.93 -7.06 -3.80
N PRO A 38 4.74 -7.45 -4.81
CA PRO A 38 4.93 -8.84 -5.22
C PRO A 38 5.94 -9.55 -4.30
N THR A 39 5.57 -9.71 -3.03
CA THR A 39 6.38 -10.40 -2.02
C THR A 39 5.82 -11.80 -1.70
N VAL A 40 6.60 -12.63 -0.99
CA VAL A 40 6.14 -13.97 -0.53
C VAL A 40 4.95 -13.84 0.43
N GLU A 41 5.02 -12.86 1.34
CA GLU A 41 3.91 -12.46 2.22
C GLU A 41 2.99 -11.47 1.50
N ILE A 42 1.74 -11.36 1.95
CA ILE A 42 0.83 -10.33 1.43
C ILE A 42 1.29 -8.99 2.00
N THR A 43 1.95 -8.16 1.19
CA THR A 43 2.45 -6.86 1.62
C THR A 43 1.81 -5.74 0.83
N ILE A 44 1.31 -4.72 1.53
CA ILE A 44 0.86 -3.48 0.90
C ILE A 44 1.74 -2.31 1.31
N ALA A 45 1.73 -1.25 0.51
CA ALA A 45 2.29 0.04 0.85
C ALA A 45 1.18 1.09 0.93
N LEU A 46 1.12 1.81 2.04
CA LEU A 46 0.24 2.97 2.24
C LEU A 46 0.99 4.28 2.01
N ASP A 47 0.23 5.31 1.62
CA ASP A 47 0.75 6.67 1.45
C ASP A 47 1.22 7.20 2.81
N PRO A 48 2.46 7.73 2.90
CA PRO A 48 2.96 8.40 4.09
C PRO A 48 2.01 9.44 4.66
N LYS A 49 1.23 10.15 3.84
CA LYS A 49 0.25 11.15 4.32
C LYS A 49 -0.87 10.58 5.18
N ILE A 50 -1.20 9.30 5.02
CA ILE A 50 -2.25 8.61 5.78
C ILE A 50 -1.66 8.06 7.09
N VAL A 51 -0.42 7.59 7.01
CA VAL A 51 0.24 6.94 8.14
C VAL A 51 0.84 7.97 9.09
N GLU A 52 1.54 8.97 8.57
CA GLU A 52 2.19 10.03 9.36
C GLU A 52 1.13 10.90 10.04
N GLY A 53 1.08 10.84 11.37
CA GLY A 53 0.05 11.49 12.19
C GLY A 53 -1.03 10.53 12.72
N ASN A 54 -1.01 9.25 12.30
CA ASN A 54 -1.82 8.20 12.90
C ASN A 54 -0.92 7.21 13.65
N VAL A 55 -0.83 7.38 14.98
CA VAL A 55 0.02 6.58 15.87
C VAL A 55 -0.26 5.08 15.75
N GLU A 56 -1.51 4.67 15.51
CA GLU A 56 -1.85 3.26 15.37
C GLU A 56 -1.28 2.67 14.06
N LEU A 57 -1.39 3.42 12.95
CA LEU A 57 -0.84 2.99 11.66
C LEU A 57 0.69 3.01 11.68
N GLU A 58 1.30 4.03 12.29
CA GLU A 58 2.77 4.10 12.44
C GLU A 58 3.29 2.88 13.20
N ASN A 59 2.68 2.53 14.34
CA ASN A 59 3.09 1.41 15.17
C ASN A 59 2.87 0.04 14.50
N LYS A 60 1.84 -0.09 13.66
CA LYS A 60 1.55 -1.33 12.90
C LYS A 60 2.41 -1.47 11.64
N SER A 61 3.05 -0.39 11.20
CA SER A 61 3.87 -0.42 10.00
C SER A 61 5.13 -1.26 10.21
N HIS A 62 5.59 -1.90 9.15
CA HIS A 62 6.87 -2.63 9.11
C HIS A 62 8.00 -1.73 8.60
N GLY A 63 7.82 -0.40 8.70
CA GLY A 63 8.74 0.61 8.24
C GLY A 63 8.59 0.96 6.75
N TYR A 64 9.53 1.77 6.28
CA TYR A 64 9.50 2.34 4.93
C TYR A 64 9.79 1.32 3.84
N THR A 65 9.03 1.41 2.76
CA THR A 65 9.33 0.76 1.48
C THR A 65 9.57 1.82 0.42
N HIS A 66 10.57 1.61 -0.44
CA HIS A 66 10.92 2.53 -1.51
C HIS A 66 10.82 1.81 -2.85
N SER A 67 10.07 2.36 -3.79
CA SER A 67 9.93 1.76 -5.11
C SER A 67 9.46 2.78 -6.14
N THR A 68 9.99 2.66 -7.36
CA THR A 68 9.56 3.49 -8.50
C THR A 68 8.12 3.23 -8.92
N ALA A 69 7.53 2.10 -8.50
CA ALA A 69 6.12 1.80 -8.77
C ALA A 69 5.15 2.59 -7.87
N LEU A 70 5.62 3.14 -6.74
CA LEU A 70 4.83 3.96 -5.82
C LEU A 70 4.67 5.40 -6.33
N SER A 71 4.46 5.58 -7.63
CA SER A 71 4.62 6.88 -8.30
C SER A 71 3.68 7.98 -7.82
N ARG A 72 2.58 7.62 -7.13
CA ARG A 72 1.63 8.60 -6.55
C ARG A 72 2.00 9.03 -5.12
N PHE A 73 2.93 8.34 -4.47
CA PHE A 73 3.39 8.69 -3.13
C PHE A 73 4.45 9.80 -3.16
N PRO A 74 4.69 10.52 -2.04
CA PRO A 74 5.80 11.47 -1.95
C PRO A 74 7.15 10.80 -2.18
N LYS A 75 8.14 11.62 -2.54
CA LYS A 75 9.54 11.18 -2.64
C LYS A 75 10.31 11.63 -1.40
N ARG A 76 11.29 10.83 -1.00
CA ARG A 76 12.26 11.18 0.04
C ARG A 76 13.68 10.81 -0.39
N LYS A 77 14.65 11.41 0.30
CA LYS A 77 16.04 11.01 0.16
C LYS A 77 16.23 9.65 0.80
N HIS A 78 16.88 8.76 0.07
CA HIS A 78 17.32 7.46 0.58
C HIS A 78 18.86 7.40 0.51
N THR A 79 19.45 6.26 0.15
CA THR A 79 20.90 6.05 0.04
C THR A 79 21.54 6.69 -1.19
N GLY A 80 20.73 7.05 -2.21
CA GLY A 80 21.19 7.65 -3.46
C GLY A 80 21.20 9.18 -3.48
N LYS A 81 21.62 9.74 -4.63
CA LYS A 81 21.57 11.19 -4.89
C LYS A 81 20.14 11.67 -5.19
N ASP A 82 19.35 10.85 -5.86
CA ASP A 82 17.99 11.18 -6.27
C ASP A 82 16.95 10.82 -5.20
N LEU A 83 15.86 11.56 -5.19
CA LEU A 83 14.69 11.24 -4.37
C LEU A 83 13.92 10.06 -4.99
N ILE A 84 13.48 9.13 -4.16
CA ILE A 84 12.68 7.97 -4.57
C ILE A 84 11.35 7.97 -3.82
N HIS A 85 10.29 7.52 -4.51
CA HIS A 85 8.97 7.37 -3.90
C HIS A 85 9.03 6.36 -2.75
N TYR A 86 8.33 6.68 -1.66
CA TYR A 86 8.28 5.85 -0.47
C TYR A 86 6.86 5.72 0.09
N GLY A 87 6.61 4.61 0.78
CA GLY A 87 5.40 4.37 1.54
C GLY A 87 5.69 3.58 2.80
N TYR A 88 4.67 3.33 3.61
CA TYR A 88 4.77 2.46 4.79
C TYR A 88 4.28 1.07 4.44
N SER A 89 5.09 0.07 4.75
CA SER A 89 4.76 -1.33 4.45
C SER A 89 3.92 -1.96 5.56
N PHE A 90 2.91 -2.74 5.17
CA PHE A 90 2.10 -3.54 6.07
C PHE A 90 2.04 -4.96 5.53
N LYS A 91 2.34 -5.93 6.39
CA LYS A 91 2.44 -7.34 6.05
C LYS A 91 1.30 -8.10 6.71
N PHE A 92 0.71 -9.03 5.98
CA PHE A 92 -0.40 -9.83 6.43
C PHE A 92 -0.11 -11.31 6.20
N GLN A 93 -0.47 -12.13 7.18
CA GLN A 93 -0.32 -13.59 7.10
C GLN A 93 -1.51 -14.25 6.39
N SER A 94 -2.64 -13.55 6.32
CA SER A 94 -3.86 -14.07 5.69
C SER A 94 -4.61 -13.01 4.89
N LYS A 95 -5.48 -13.50 4.01
CA LYS A 95 -6.42 -12.67 3.23
C LYS A 95 -7.45 -11.97 4.10
N ASP A 96 -7.88 -12.62 5.18
CA ASP A 96 -8.89 -12.08 6.10
C ASP A 96 -8.31 -10.94 6.92
N GLU A 97 -7.04 -11.04 7.31
CA GLU A 97 -6.30 -9.96 7.98
C GLU A 97 -6.18 -8.74 7.06
N LEU A 98 -5.77 -8.95 5.79
CA LEU A 98 -5.76 -7.88 4.79
C LEU A 98 -7.16 -7.26 4.62
N SER A 99 -8.20 -8.07 4.46
CA SER A 99 -9.55 -7.55 4.25
C SER A 99 -10.03 -6.73 5.44
N SER A 100 -9.77 -7.21 6.66
CA SER A 100 -10.14 -6.49 7.89
C SER A 100 -9.40 -5.16 7.99
N PHE A 101 -8.12 -5.14 7.62
CA PHE A 101 -7.31 -3.93 7.57
C PHE A 101 -7.84 -2.92 6.55
N LEU A 102 -8.13 -3.35 5.32
CA LEU A 102 -8.68 -2.49 4.26
C LEU A 102 -10.07 -1.93 4.63
N ASN A 103 -10.90 -2.72 5.32
CA ASN A 103 -12.20 -2.26 5.79
C ASN A 103 -12.08 -1.15 6.85
N ASN A 104 -11.08 -1.22 7.73
CA ASN A 104 -10.83 -0.22 8.77
C ASN A 104 -10.21 1.08 8.24
N LEU A 105 -9.67 1.07 7.02
CA LEU A 105 -9.13 2.26 6.35
C LEU A 105 -10.22 3.10 5.65
N ASN A 106 -11.43 2.55 5.48
CA ASN A 106 -12.56 3.24 4.84
C ASN A 106 -13.31 4.17 5.78
#